data_AF-A0A1E3VNV1-F1
#
_entry.id   AF-A0A1E3VNV1-F1
#
_cell.length_a   1.000
_cell.length_b   1.000
_cell.length_c   1.000
_cell.angle_alpha   90.00
_cell.angle_beta   90.00
_cell.angle_gamma   90.00
#
_symmetry.space_group_name_H-M   'P 1'
#
loop_
_entity.id
_entity.type
_entity.pdbx_description
1 polymer ?
#
loop_
_entity_poly.entity_id
_entity_poly.type
_entity_poly.pdbx_seq_one_letter_code
_entity_poly.pdbx_strand_id
1 'polypeptide(L)'
;MRFVLLSLLCLPAFAAGPALAQGADESSSAPLPVRIETDHAVGAFVFIVDDQPVAVLDKSGLTVSGDIAYGGTITDLGSEGVTDRLNASTETEAAND
;
A
#
# COMPACT_ATOMS: atom_id res chain seq x y z
N MET A 1 -47.03 -50.37 21.87
CA MET A 1 -47.78 -49.21 22.40
C MET A 1 -47.31 -47.97 21.65
N ARG A 2 -48.28 -47.16 21.22
CA ARG A 2 -48.13 -45.87 20.55
C ARG A 2 -47.27 -44.90 21.39
N PHE A 3 -46.45 -44.08 20.74
CA PHE A 3 -46.39 -42.64 21.00
C PHE A 3 -45.93 -41.92 19.73
N VAL A 4 -46.90 -41.28 19.08
CA VAL A 4 -46.72 -40.28 18.03
C VAL A 4 -46.39 -38.98 18.74
N LEU A 5 -45.25 -38.35 18.45
CA LEU A 5 -44.99 -36.96 18.83
C LEU A 5 -44.67 -36.15 17.57
N LEU A 6 -45.68 -35.41 17.14
CA LEU A 6 -45.70 -34.49 16.03
C LEU A 6 -45.09 -33.16 16.51
N SER A 7 -43.78 -32.97 16.29
CA SER A 7 -43.10 -31.72 16.65
C SER A 7 -43.31 -30.67 15.55
N LEU A 8 -44.05 -29.67 15.97
CA LEU A 8 -44.53 -28.49 15.28
C LEU A 8 -43.41 -27.61 14.71
N LEU A 9 -43.58 -27.20 13.44
CA LEU A 9 -43.12 -25.98 12.77
C LEU A 9 -42.06 -25.12 13.49
N CYS A 10 -40.86 -25.05 12.90
CA CYS A 10 -39.99 -23.89 13.05
C CYS A 10 -39.58 -23.43 11.64
N LEU A 11 -40.24 -22.37 11.15
CA LEU A 11 -39.90 -21.72 9.90
C LEU A 11 -38.65 -20.85 10.12
N PRO A 12 -37.56 -21.01 9.35
CA PRO A 12 -36.54 -19.97 9.29
C PRO A 12 -37.13 -18.79 8.51
N ALA A 13 -37.37 -17.68 9.20
CA ALA A 13 -37.65 -16.40 8.57
C ALA A 13 -36.44 -16.00 7.71
N PHE A 14 -36.55 -16.24 6.40
CA PHE A 14 -35.60 -15.79 5.41
C PHE A 14 -35.74 -14.26 5.30
N ALA A 15 -35.04 -13.55 6.17
CA ALA A 15 -34.90 -12.10 6.06
C ALA A 15 -34.03 -11.82 4.82
N ALA A 16 -34.70 -11.57 3.69
CA ALA A 16 -34.09 -10.96 2.52
C ALA A 16 -33.73 -9.51 2.89
N GLY A 17 -32.59 -9.34 3.55
CA GLY A 17 -31.96 -8.04 3.66
C GLY A 17 -31.57 -7.57 2.25
N PRO A 18 -31.75 -6.29 1.92
CA PRO A 18 -31.16 -5.76 0.71
C PRO A 18 -29.66 -5.95 0.84
N ALA A 19 -29.09 -6.81 0.00
CA ALA A 19 -27.66 -6.82 -0.23
C ALA A 19 -27.36 -5.42 -0.77
N LEU A 20 -26.88 -4.54 0.11
CA LEU A 20 -26.23 -3.32 -0.30
C LEU A 20 -25.14 -3.78 -1.26
N ALA A 21 -25.34 -3.46 -2.54
CA ALA A 21 -24.32 -3.58 -3.55
C ALA A 21 -23.13 -2.78 -3.01
N GLN A 22 -22.19 -3.52 -2.43
CA GLN A 22 -20.91 -3.00 -2.02
C GLN A 22 -20.34 -2.44 -3.31
N GLY A 23 -20.25 -1.12 -3.38
CA GLY A 23 -19.59 -0.43 -4.46
C GLY A 23 -18.20 -1.03 -4.53
N ALA A 24 -18.02 -1.93 -5.49
CA ALA A 24 -16.71 -2.38 -5.86
C ALA A 24 -16.07 -1.13 -6.43
N ASP A 25 -15.29 -0.44 -5.59
CA ASP A 25 -14.16 0.36 -6.04
C ASP A 25 -13.22 -0.60 -6.76
N GLU A 26 -13.61 -1.05 -7.95
CA GLU A 26 -12.70 -1.50 -8.98
C GLU A 26 -12.07 -0.24 -9.58
N SER A 27 -11.36 0.50 -8.74
CA SER A 27 -10.16 1.18 -9.21
C SER A 27 -9.14 0.08 -9.49
N SER A 28 -9.41 -0.73 -10.51
CA SER A 28 -8.42 -1.57 -11.16
C SER A 28 -7.51 -0.63 -11.95
N SER A 29 -6.74 0.18 -11.20
CA SER A 29 -5.54 0.76 -11.75
C SER A 29 -4.65 -0.43 -12.04
N ALA A 30 -4.41 -0.70 -13.32
CA ALA A 30 -3.39 -1.66 -13.71
C ALA A 30 -2.13 -1.42 -12.85
N PRO A 31 -1.48 -2.48 -12.34
CA PRO A 31 -0.31 -2.32 -11.48
C PRO A 31 0.70 -1.44 -12.20
N LEU A 32 1.11 -0.35 -11.53
CA LEU A 32 2.11 0.54 -12.08
C LEU A 32 3.42 -0.26 -12.24
N PRO A 33 4.08 -0.15 -13.41
CA PRO A 33 5.30 -0.94 -13.70
C PRO A 33 6.45 -0.58 -12.75
N VAL A 34 6.44 0.63 -12.20
CA VAL A 34 7.36 1.08 -11.15
C VAL A 34 6.56 1.81 -10.09
N ARG A 35 6.70 1.41 -8.83
CA ARG A 35 6.06 2.07 -7.69
C ARG A 35 6.90 1.98 -6.42
N ILE A 36 6.59 2.83 -5.46
CA ILE A 36 7.15 2.80 -4.12
C ILE A 36 5.98 2.55 -3.16
N GLU A 37 6.09 1.50 -2.36
CA GLU A 37 5.15 1.19 -1.29
C GLU A 37 5.77 1.51 0.07
N THR A 38 4.94 1.97 1.01
CA THR A 38 5.36 2.19 2.40
C THR A 38 4.92 1.02 3.25
N ASP A 39 5.87 0.26 3.78
CA ASP A 39 5.59 -0.73 4.83
C ASP A 39 5.61 -0.02 6.19
N HIS A 40 4.42 0.31 6.68
CA HIS A 40 4.26 0.98 7.97
C HIS A 40 4.55 0.08 9.17
N ALA A 41 4.53 -1.25 9.02
CA ALA A 41 4.77 -2.17 10.13
C ALA A 41 6.26 -2.16 10.54
N VAL A 42 7.15 -2.06 9.56
CA VAL A 42 8.60 -2.01 9.79
C VAL A 42 9.21 -0.62 9.56
N GLY A 43 8.44 0.31 9.00
CA GLY A 43 8.89 1.67 8.70
C GLY A 43 9.90 1.70 7.56
N ALA A 44 9.53 1.10 6.42
CA ALA A 44 10.39 0.99 5.25
C ALA A 44 9.69 1.48 3.98
N PHE A 45 10.46 1.97 3.02
CA PHE A 45 10.02 2.18 1.65
C PHE A 45 10.50 1.02 0.77
N VAL A 46 9.59 0.40 0.03
CA VAL A 46 9.86 -0.73 -0.86
C VAL A 46 9.68 -0.28 -2.30
N PHE A 47 10.75 -0.37 -3.08
CA PHE A 47 10.74 -0.05 -4.51
C PHE A 47 10.36 -1.32 -5.27
N ILE A 48 9.27 -1.25 -6.03
CA ILE A 48 8.71 -2.37 -6.78
C ILE A 48 8.79 -2.08 -8.27
N VAL A 49 9.32 -3.03 -9.03
CA VAL A 49 9.38 -3.02 -10.49
C VAL A 49 8.77 -4.32 -11.00
N ASP A 50 7.80 -4.22 -11.92
CA ASP A 50 7.09 -5.38 -12.48
C ASP A 50 6.57 -6.35 -11.38
N ASP A 51 5.98 -5.78 -10.33
CA ASP A 51 5.47 -6.50 -9.15
C ASP A 51 6.51 -7.29 -8.33
N GLN A 52 7.81 -6.99 -8.51
CA GLN A 52 8.90 -7.54 -7.71
C GLN A 52 9.58 -6.46 -6.86
N PRO A 53 9.82 -6.69 -5.55
CA PRO A 53 10.60 -5.77 -4.74
C PRO A 53 12.07 -5.82 -5.18
N VAL A 54 12.60 -4.68 -5.63
CA VAL A 54 13.99 -4.57 -6.12
C VAL A 54 14.90 -3.80 -5.17
N ALA A 55 14.34 -2.95 -4.30
CA ALA A 55 15.10 -2.26 -3.27
C ALA A 55 14.25 -1.96 -2.04
N VAL A 56 14.90 -1.80 -0.90
CA VAL A 56 14.29 -1.41 0.38
C VAL A 56 15.13 -0.31 1.01
N LEU A 57 14.48 0.77 1.44
CA LEU A 57 15.07 1.83 2.25
C LEU A 57 14.44 1.78 3.65
N ASP A 58 15.25 1.46 4.66
CA ASP A 58 14.82 1.41 6.06
C ASP A 58 15.86 2.08 6.98
N LYS A 59 15.75 1.85 8.30
CA LYS A 59 16.69 2.39 9.30
C LYS A 59 18.13 1.86 9.17
N SER A 60 18.32 0.72 8.52
CA SER A 60 19.62 0.10 8.27
C SER A 60 20.28 0.67 7.02
N GLY A 61 19.50 1.27 6.11
CA GLY A 61 19.99 1.95 4.92
C GLY A 61 19.22 1.54 3.66
N LEU A 62 19.84 1.78 2.50
CA LEU A 62 19.34 1.35 1.20
C LEU A 62 19.94 -0.02 0.84
N THR A 63 19.09 -1.02 0.64
CA THR A 63 19.46 -2.34 0.13
C THR A 63 18.85 -2.53 -1.26
N VAL A 64 19.66 -2.94 -2.24
CA VAL A 64 19.20 -3.21 -3.61
C VAL A 64 19.48 -4.66 -3.97
N SER A 65 18.48 -5.35 -4.51
CA SER A 65 18.61 -6.71 -5.02
C SER A 65 19.19 -6.68 -6.43
N GLY A 66 20.52 -6.69 -6.53
CA GLY A 66 21.26 -6.75 -7.78
C GLY A 66 22.25 -5.60 -7.96
N ASP A 67 22.71 -5.42 -9.19
CA ASP A 67 23.67 -4.38 -9.55
C ASP A 67 22.97 -3.02 -9.64
N ILE A 68 23.58 -2.00 -9.03
CA ILE A 68 23.10 -0.62 -9.16
C ILE A 68 23.78 0.02 -10.38
N ALA A 69 22.99 0.28 -11.42
CA ALA A 69 23.43 1.06 -12.55
C ALA A 69 23.17 2.56 -12.28
N TYR A 70 24.23 3.33 -12.04
CA TYR A 70 24.12 4.77 -11.88
C TYR A 70 24.16 5.46 -13.25
N GLY A 71 23.03 6.05 -13.66
CA GLY A 71 22.93 6.82 -14.91
C GLY A 71 23.48 8.25 -14.83
N GLY A 72 24.02 8.66 -13.68
CA GLY A 72 24.47 10.02 -13.44
C GLY A 72 25.41 10.13 -12.24
N THR A 73 25.56 11.34 -11.71
CA THR A 73 26.46 11.63 -10.57
C THR A 73 25.78 11.31 -9.25
N ILE A 74 26.49 10.59 -8.37
CA ILE A 74 26.12 10.48 -6.96
C ILE A 74 26.70 11.71 -6.25
N THR A 75 25.84 12.54 -5.66
CA THR A 75 26.25 13.66 -4.82
C THR A 75 25.95 13.34 -3.37
N ASP A 76 26.98 13.24 -2.54
CA ASP A 76 26.84 13.23 -1.09
C ASP A 76 26.88 14.68 -0.59
N LEU A 77 25.77 15.12 0.01
CA LEU A 77 25.59 16.48 0.50
C LEU A 77 25.75 16.60 2.03
N GLY A 78 25.92 15.47 2.73
CA GLY A 78 25.81 15.43 4.18
C GLY A 78 24.41 15.84 4.68
N SER A 79 24.26 15.90 6.00
CA SER A 79 22.98 16.23 6.65
C SER A 79 22.52 17.66 6.38
N GLU A 80 23.45 18.61 6.30
CA GLU A 80 23.14 20.03 6.06
C GLU A 80 22.55 20.23 4.66
N GLY A 81 23.22 19.74 3.61
CA GLY A 81 22.73 19.93 2.25
C GLY A 81 21.45 19.14 1.93
N VAL A 82 21.16 18.04 2.64
CA VAL A 82 19.85 17.37 2.57
C VAL A 82 18.76 18.24 3.19
N THR A 83 19.02 18.80 4.38
CA THR A 83 18.06 19.67 5.09
C THR A 83 17.73 20.90 4.26
N ASP A 84 18.73 21.55 3.68
CA ASP A 84 18.54 22.73 2.83
C ASP A 84 17.65 22.42 1.62
N ARG A 85 17.85 21.26 0.97
CA ARG A 85 17.01 20.83 -0.16
C ARG A 85 15.58 20.53 0.23
N LEU A 86 15.37 19.84 1.36
CA LEU A 86 14.03 19.53 1.85
C LEU A 86 13.24 20.82 2.14
N ASN A 87 13.88 21.79 2.79
CA ASN A 87 13.27 23.08 3.10
C ASN A 87 12.93 23.86 1.82
N ALA A 88 13.88 23.95 0.87
CA ALA A 88 13.66 24.64 -0.41
C ALA A 88 12.52 24.01 -1.25
N SER A 89 12.39 22.69 -1.20
CA SER A 89 11.31 21.97 -1.90
C SER A 89 9.94 22.29 -1.31
N THR A 90 9.87 22.41 0.02
CA THR A 90 8.63 22.71 0.76
C THR A 90 8.16 24.16 0.53
N GLU A 91 9.09 25.11 0.41
CA GLU A 91 8.77 26.52 0.12
C GLU A 91 8.26 26.74 -1.31
N THR A 92 8.72 25.92 -2.26
CA THR A 92 8.31 26.02 -3.67
C THR A 92 6.90 25.48 -3.89
N GLU A 93 6.49 24.42 -3.18
CA GLU A 93 5.11 23.92 -3.22
C GLU A 93 4.13 24.90 -2.54
N ALA A 94 4.51 25.53 -1.43
CA ALA A 94 3.66 26.49 -0.73
C ALA A 94 3.46 27.83 -1.48
N ALA A 95 4.30 28.14 -2.47
CA ALA A 95 4.20 29.35 -3.29
C ALA A 95 3.37 29.18 -4.57
N ASN A 96 2.94 27.95 -4.87
CA ASN A 96 2.24 27.59 -6.11
C ASN A 96 0.79 27.11 -5.85
N ASP A 97 0.29 27.30 -4.63
CA ASP A 97 -1.09 27.11 -4.16
C ASP A 97 -1.73 28.48 -3.89
#